data_AF-A0A0G4IM47-F1
#
_entry.id   AF-A0A0G4IM47-F1
#
_cell.length_a   1.000
_cell.length_b   1.000
_cell.length_c   1.000
_cell.angle_alpha   90.00
_cell.angle_beta   90.00
_cell.angle_gamma   90.00
#
_symmetry.space_group_name_H-M   'P 1'
#
loop_
_entity.id
_entity.type
_entity.pdbx_description
1 polymer ?
#
loop_
_entity_poly.entity_id
_entity_poly.type
_entity_poly.pdbx_seq_one_letter_code
_entity_poly.pdbx_strand_id
1 'polypeptide(L)'
;MALSEDDFRERLLESLSSLRHMAQRVTVAADALDLKVSDLLDAQLESDDGRWPRIVRPPVLVSAPVESTAIAAAAPASVPDSPKLLFTAMKQVLYNIRSRYDDVDTLYDEVKMFVAVCILSSPEITPTFIVADHLIPYLSMTLQPDTPSMLEQTVQQLSNVTGCSDADARRTLKRIVDNHHRGFKRKPATIEAIPNSMRHLISRVRVHTSETAQKRARISDDALQAFSDRLGSAHPTL
;
A
#
# COMPACT_ATOMS: atom_id res chain seq x y z
N MET A 1 -41.73 8.03 23.41
CA MET A 1 -41.99 7.56 22.04
C MET A 1 -40.84 6.66 21.65
N ALA A 2 -41.08 5.35 21.61
CA ALA A 2 -40.10 4.38 21.13
C ALA A 2 -40.03 4.47 19.60
N LEU A 3 -38.83 4.61 19.04
CA LEU A 3 -38.60 4.48 17.60
C LEU A 3 -39.01 3.06 17.18
N SER A 4 -39.66 2.93 16.02
CA SER A 4 -39.93 1.59 15.47
C SER A 4 -38.58 0.90 15.21
N GLU A 5 -38.56 -0.42 15.35
CA GLU A 5 -37.36 -1.23 15.14
C GLU A 5 -36.79 -1.06 13.72
N ASP A 6 -37.67 -0.77 12.75
CA ASP A 6 -37.33 -0.47 11.37
C ASP A 6 -36.64 0.89 11.19
N ASP A 7 -37.13 1.95 11.86
CA ASP A 7 -36.50 3.28 11.85
C ASP A 7 -35.08 3.26 12.44
N PHE A 8 -34.87 2.47 13.49
CA PHE A 8 -33.55 2.31 14.10
C PHE A 8 -32.58 1.61 13.15
N ARG A 9 -33.04 0.56 12.46
CA ARG A 9 -32.25 -0.22 11.52
C ARG A 9 -31.85 0.59 10.30
N GLU A 10 -32.75 1.41 9.78
CA GLU A 10 -32.48 2.29 8.64
C GLU A 10 -31.41 3.33 8.98
N ARG A 11 -31.54 4.00 10.14
CA ARG A 11 -30.53 4.97 10.63
C ARG A 11 -29.18 4.33 10.90
N LEU A 12 -29.16 3.08 11.36
CA LEU A 12 -27.91 2.35 11.61
C LEU A 12 -27.20 1.99 10.29
N LEU A 13 -27.96 1.59 9.27
CA LEU A 13 -27.41 1.33 7.93
C LEU A 13 -26.90 2.61 7.26
N GLU A 14 -27.61 3.72 7.44
CA GLU A 14 -27.18 5.04 6.94
C GLU A 14 -25.92 5.55 7.67
N SER A 15 -25.82 5.32 8.97
CA SER A 15 -24.63 5.65 9.76
C SER A 15 -23.43 4.80 9.35
N LEU A 16 -23.63 3.51 9.08
CA LEU A 16 -22.57 2.60 8.61
C LEU A 16 -22.11 2.92 7.19
N SER A 17 -23.02 3.29 6.29
CA SER A 17 -22.67 3.71 4.93
C SER A 17 -21.90 5.02 4.94
N SER A 18 -22.32 5.98 5.77
CA SER A 18 -21.61 7.24 6.00
C SER A 18 -20.20 7.01 6.58
N LEU A 19 -20.07 6.15 7.59
CA LEU A 19 -18.77 5.78 8.17
C LEU A 19 -17.86 5.12 7.13
N ARG A 20 -18.40 4.23 6.29
CA ARG A 20 -17.67 3.58 5.21
C ARG A 20 -17.18 4.58 4.17
N HIS A 21 -18.01 5.54 3.76
CA HIS A 21 -17.58 6.61 2.86
C HIS A 21 -16.52 7.52 3.50
N MET A 22 -16.63 7.79 4.80
CA MET A 22 -15.61 8.55 5.52
C MET A 22 -14.27 7.81 5.58
N ALA A 23 -14.28 6.51 5.85
CA ALA A 23 -13.08 5.66 5.83
C ALA A 23 -12.44 5.59 4.43
N GLN A 24 -13.25 5.50 3.37
CA GLN A 24 -12.77 5.55 1.99
C GLN A 24 -12.12 6.90 1.67
N ARG A 25 -12.74 8.01 2.10
CA ARG A 25 -12.17 9.36 1.90
C ARG A 25 -10.87 9.56 2.66
N VAL A 26 -10.76 9.01 3.88
CA VAL A 26 -9.51 9.04 4.67
C VAL A 26 -8.42 8.22 3.97
N THR A 27 -8.78 7.07 3.39
CA THR A 27 -7.82 6.23 2.65
C THR A 27 -7.30 6.95 1.42
N VAL A 28 -8.19 7.54 0.61
CA VAL A 28 -7.80 8.34 -0.57
C VAL A 28 -6.99 9.57 -0.17
N ALA A 29 -7.33 10.23 0.94
CA ALA A 29 -6.57 11.37 1.45
C ALA A 29 -5.18 10.95 1.96
N ALA A 30 -5.06 9.79 2.59
CA ALA A 30 -3.79 9.23 3.02
C ALA A 30 -2.90 8.89 1.80
N ASP A 31 -3.46 8.28 0.75
CA ASP A 31 -2.76 7.99 -0.49
C ASP A 31 -2.30 9.27 -1.21
N ALA A 32 -3.13 10.31 -1.22
CA ALA A 32 -2.77 11.62 -1.80
C ALA A 32 -1.68 12.34 -0.99
N LEU A 33 -1.67 12.20 0.33
CA LEU A 33 -0.60 12.72 1.19
C LEU A 33 0.71 11.96 0.99
N ASP A 34 0.66 10.63 0.85
CA ASP A 34 1.83 9.79 0.60
C ASP A 34 2.48 10.10 -0.76
N LEU A 35 1.65 10.40 -1.78
CA LEU A 35 2.10 10.88 -3.09
C LEU A 35 2.82 12.24 -2.95
N LYS A 36 2.21 13.21 -2.26
CA LYS A 36 2.80 14.55 -2.06
C LYS A 36 4.08 14.53 -1.23
N VAL A 37 4.16 13.68 -0.20
CA VAL A 37 5.37 13.52 0.61
C VAL A 37 6.48 12.90 -0.23
N SER A 38 6.15 11.93 -1.09
CA SER A 38 7.12 11.34 -2.02
C SER A 38 7.63 12.38 -3.02
N ASP A 39 6.76 13.21 -3.60
CA ASP A 39 7.15 14.28 -4.52
C ASP A 39 8.04 15.34 -3.86
N LEU A 40 7.75 15.71 -2.61
CA LEU A 40 8.57 16.66 -1.84
C LEU A 40 9.95 16.08 -1.51
N LEU A 41 10.03 14.79 -1.18
CA LEU A 41 11.30 14.12 -0.92
C LEU A 41 12.13 13.96 -2.20
N ASP A 42 11.48 13.67 -3.33
CA ASP A 42 12.14 13.59 -4.64
C ASP A 42 12.67 14.96 -5.09
N ALA A 43 11.87 16.03 -4.93
CA ALA A 43 12.31 17.40 -5.20
C ALA A 43 13.47 17.85 -4.30
N GLN A 44 13.52 17.35 -3.06
CA GLN A 44 14.60 17.61 -2.13
C GLN A 44 15.88 16.82 -2.45
N LEU A 45 15.74 15.64 -3.09
CA LEU A 45 16.86 14.80 -3.55
C LEU A 45 17.47 15.30 -4.87
N GLU A 46 16.70 15.98 -5.72
CA GLU A 46 17.20 16.57 -6.97
C GLU A 46 17.83 17.97 -6.78
N SER A 47 17.59 18.63 -5.64
CA SER A 47 18.21 19.91 -5.28
C SER A 47 19.58 19.70 -4.62
N ASP A 48 20.54 19.16 -5.37
CA ASP A 48 21.95 18.98 -4.97
C ASP A 48 22.77 20.29 -5.05
N ASP A 49 22.14 21.42 -4.74
CA ASP A 49 22.81 22.70 -4.48
C ASP A 49 22.47 23.07 -3.04
N GLY A 50 23.44 22.98 -2.13
CA GLY A 50 23.34 23.14 -0.68
C GLY A 50 22.87 24.51 -0.15
N ARG A 51 21.86 25.12 -0.76
CA ARG A 51 21.11 26.28 -0.28
C ARG A 51 19.71 25.83 0.11
N TRP A 52 19.50 25.68 1.42
CA TRP A 52 18.18 25.68 2.02
C TRP A 52 17.34 26.84 1.45
N PRO A 53 16.17 26.60 0.82
CA PRO A 53 15.21 27.67 0.66
C PRO A 53 14.61 27.95 2.03
N ARG A 54 14.99 29.09 2.60
CA ARG A 54 14.27 29.71 3.70
C ARG A 54 12.82 29.95 3.26
N ILE A 55 11.91 29.27 3.96
CA ILE A 55 10.57 29.71 4.38
C ILE A 55 9.49 29.84 3.30
N VAL A 56 8.40 29.07 3.42
CA VAL A 56 7.04 29.64 3.51
C VAL A 56 6.16 28.80 4.46
N ARG A 57 5.95 29.36 5.66
CA ARG A 57 4.81 29.26 6.59
C ARG A 57 4.02 27.92 6.70
N PRO A 58 3.94 27.31 7.90
CA PRO A 58 2.81 26.46 8.23
C PRO A 58 1.52 27.30 8.27
N PRO A 59 0.35 26.74 7.90
CA PRO A 59 -0.90 27.46 8.09
C PRO A 59 -1.08 27.74 9.59
N VAL A 60 -1.41 28.99 9.86
CA VAL A 60 -1.75 29.55 11.17
C VAL A 60 -2.78 28.62 11.84
N LEU A 61 -2.35 27.87 12.85
CA LEU A 61 -3.26 27.36 13.87
C LEU A 61 -3.76 28.59 14.64
N VAL A 62 -5.05 28.86 14.51
CA VAL A 62 -5.76 29.81 15.35
C VAL A 62 -5.64 29.30 16.79
N SER A 63 -4.80 29.97 17.58
CA SER A 63 -4.67 29.75 19.01
C SER A 63 -5.96 30.13 19.73
N ALA A 64 -6.40 29.30 20.66
CA ALA A 64 -7.09 29.74 21.87
C ALA A 64 -6.34 29.17 23.09
N PRO A 65 -6.24 29.92 24.20
CA PRO A 65 -5.17 29.76 25.19
C PRO A 65 -5.59 28.85 26.34
N VAL A 66 -4.67 28.03 26.85
CA VAL A 66 -4.73 27.52 28.22
C VAL A 66 -3.35 27.65 28.84
N GLU A 67 -3.35 28.23 30.04
CA GLU A 67 -2.24 28.65 30.87
C GLU A 67 -1.23 27.53 31.22
N SER A 68 0.01 27.99 31.42
CA SER A 68 1.14 27.32 32.06
C SER A 68 0.75 26.54 33.32
N THR A 69 1.40 25.39 33.56
CA THR A 69 2.38 25.22 34.65
C THR A 69 3.24 23.96 34.40
N ALA A 70 4.55 24.09 34.57
CA ALA A 70 5.53 23.03 34.43
C ALA A 70 5.46 22.00 35.56
N ILE A 71 5.57 20.71 35.25
CA ILE A 71 6.21 19.72 36.12
C ILE A 71 7.04 18.78 35.24
N ALA A 72 8.34 18.77 35.51
CA ALA A 72 9.29 17.84 34.94
C ALA A 72 8.98 16.41 35.40
N ALA A 73 8.76 15.51 34.45
CA ALA A 73 8.89 14.07 34.65
C ALA A 73 9.69 13.53 33.47
N ALA A 74 10.79 12.86 33.78
CA ALA A 74 11.73 12.29 32.82
C ALA A 74 11.00 11.43 31.77
N ALA A 75 10.90 11.94 30.55
CA ALA A 75 10.47 11.16 29.39
C ALA A 75 11.69 10.41 28.82
N PRO A 76 11.58 9.11 28.52
CA PRO A 76 12.67 8.35 27.93
C PRO A 76 12.96 8.89 26.52
N ALA A 77 14.24 8.88 26.18
CA ALA A 77 14.87 9.10 24.88
C ALA A 77 13.92 9.37 23.70
N SER A 78 14.04 10.59 23.17
CA SER A 78 13.79 10.97 21.78
C SER A 78 13.74 9.77 20.81
N VAL A 79 12.56 9.46 20.26
CA VAL A 79 12.40 8.55 19.12
C VAL A 79 12.95 9.27 17.88
N PRO A 80 14.09 8.86 17.31
CA PRO A 80 14.60 9.49 16.10
C PRO A 80 14.09 8.71 14.88
N ASP A 81 13.52 9.41 13.88
CA ASP A 81 13.41 8.97 12.48
C ASP A 81 12.84 7.57 12.17
N SER A 82 11.57 7.32 12.57
CA SER A 82 10.94 5.99 12.39
C SER A 82 10.84 5.43 10.96
N PRO A 83 10.60 6.19 9.87
CA PRO A 83 10.34 5.58 8.55
C PRO A 83 11.62 5.12 7.82
N LYS A 84 12.75 5.81 8.00
CA LYS A 84 14.03 5.43 7.38
C LYS A 84 14.62 4.19 8.05
N LEU A 85 14.48 4.11 9.37
CA LEU A 85 14.86 2.93 10.14
C LEU A 85 14.02 1.72 9.73
N LEU A 86 12.70 1.85 9.63
CA LEU A 86 11.82 0.77 9.16
C LEU A 86 12.18 0.30 7.75
N PHE A 87 12.44 1.22 6.83
CA PHE A 87 12.84 0.87 5.47
C PHE A 87 14.17 0.11 5.42
N THR A 88 15.13 0.53 6.24
CA THR A 88 16.45 -0.11 6.33
C THR A 88 16.36 -1.49 6.99
N ALA A 89 15.61 -1.60 8.09
CA ALA A 89 15.34 -2.86 8.77
C ALA A 89 14.59 -3.83 7.85
N MET A 90 13.59 -3.37 7.10
CA MET A 90 12.89 -4.18 6.11
C MET A 90 13.84 -4.72 5.04
N LYS A 91 14.75 -3.88 4.51
CA LYS A 91 15.78 -4.36 3.58
C LYS A 91 16.62 -5.47 4.19
N GLN A 92 17.09 -5.29 5.42
CA GLN A 92 17.90 -6.30 6.12
C GLN A 92 17.12 -7.61 6.31
N VAL A 93 15.86 -7.53 6.73
CA VAL A 93 14.97 -8.70 6.85
C VAL A 93 14.84 -9.43 5.50
N LEU A 94 14.57 -8.70 4.41
CA LEU A 94 14.45 -9.29 3.08
C LEU A 94 15.76 -9.89 2.56
N TYR A 95 16.92 -9.36 2.94
CA TYR A 95 18.22 -9.97 2.63
C TYR A 95 18.50 -11.23 3.46
N ASN A 96 17.94 -11.34 4.67
CA ASN A 96 18.13 -12.48 5.55
C ASN A 96 17.23 -13.67 5.21
N ILE A 97 16.13 -13.43 4.48
CA ILE A 97 15.22 -14.49 4.04
C ILE A 97 15.70 -15.02 2.68
N ARG A 98 15.89 -16.35 2.60
CA ARG A 98 16.31 -17.02 1.37
C ARG A 98 15.19 -17.00 0.32
N SER A 99 15.56 -16.82 -0.94
CA SER A 99 14.60 -16.92 -2.05
C SER A 99 14.01 -18.33 -2.19
N ARG A 100 12.84 -18.42 -2.83
CA ARG A 100 12.24 -19.69 -3.30
C ARG A 100 12.93 -20.26 -4.54
N TYR A 101 13.70 -19.45 -5.25
CA TYR A 101 14.34 -19.84 -6.51
C TYR A 101 15.83 -20.01 -6.29
N ASP A 102 16.40 -21.11 -6.77
CA ASP A 102 17.83 -21.42 -6.56
C ASP A 102 18.77 -20.42 -7.25
N ASP A 103 18.32 -19.75 -8.31
CA ASP A 103 19.10 -18.75 -9.07
C ASP A 103 19.01 -17.33 -8.48
N VAL A 104 18.33 -17.17 -7.34
CA VAL A 104 18.13 -15.88 -6.67
C VAL A 104 18.54 -16.03 -5.22
N ASP A 105 19.47 -15.21 -4.76
CA ASP A 105 20.07 -15.43 -3.43
C ASP A 105 19.09 -15.08 -2.30
N THR A 106 18.38 -13.97 -2.44
CA THR A 106 17.61 -13.36 -1.35
C THR A 106 16.18 -13.03 -1.75
N LEU A 107 15.29 -12.95 -0.75
CA LEU A 107 13.93 -12.48 -0.95
C LEU A 107 13.90 -11.02 -1.46
N TYR A 108 14.89 -10.22 -1.10
CA TYR A 108 15.02 -8.85 -1.64
C TYR A 108 15.19 -8.86 -3.17
N ASP A 109 16.08 -9.70 -3.70
CA ASP A 109 16.28 -9.84 -5.13
C ASP A 109 15.08 -10.48 -5.83
N GLU A 110 14.43 -11.44 -5.17
CA GLU A 110 13.19 -12.05 -5.66
C GLU A 110 12.08 -11.01 -5.80
N VAL A 111 11.86 -10.16 -4.79
CA VAL A 111 10.87 -9.07 -4.85
C VAL A 111 11.22 -8.09 -5.98
N LYS A 112 12.51 -7.72 -6.12
CA LYS A 112 12.97 -6.86 -7.22
C LYS A 112 12.66 -7.49 -8.59
N MET A 113 12.97 -8.76 -8.79
CA MET A 113 12.69 -9.47 -10.06
C MET A 113 11.19 -9.65 -10.29
N PHE A 114 10.41 -9.89 -9.23
CA PHE A 114 8.96 -9.96 -9.30
C PHE A 114 8.34 -8.63 -9.77
N VAL A 115 8.82 -7.51 -9.25
CA VAL A 115 8.39 -6.17 -9.71
C VAL A 115 8.74 -5.97 -11.19
N ALA A 116 9.94 -6.39 -11.62
CA ALA A 116 10.31 -6.34 -13.03
C ALA A 116 9.38 -7.20 -13.91
N VAL A 117 9.04 -8.41 -13.47
CA VAL A 117 8.05 -9.29 -14.13
C VAL A 117 6.70 -8.61 -14.27
N CYS A 118 6.20 -7.95 -13.21
CA CYS A 118 4.94 -7.23 -13.26
C CYS A 118 4.95 -6.11 -14.30
N ILE A 119 6.00 -5.29 -14.33
CA ILE A 119 6.14 -4.17 -15.28
C ILE A 119 6.28 -4.68 -16.72
N LEU A 120 7.04 -5.74 -16.95
CA LEU A 120 7.18 -6.39 -18.26
C LEU A 120 5.86 -7.02 -18.75
N SER A 121 5.04 -7.48 -17.81
CA SER A 121 3.74 -8.10 -18.11
C SER A 121 2.67 -7.07 -18.42
N SER A 122 2.67 -5.96 -17.68
CA SER A 122 1.75 -4.83 -17.85
C SER A 122 2.51 -3.53 -17.58
N PRO A 123 2.92 -2.79 -18.63
CA PRO A 123 3.72 -1.57 -18.47
C PRO A 123 3.03 -0.49 -17.65
N GLU A 124 1.71 -0.46 -17.61
CA GLU A 124 0.91 0.56 -16.90
C GLU A 124 0.60 0.17 -15.45
N ILE A 125 1.12 -0.97 -14.98
CA ILE A 125 0.85 -1.47 -13.62
C ILE A 125 1.37 -0.50 -12.56
N THR A 126 0.55 -0.22 -11.55
CA THR A 126 0.93 0.64 -10.41
C THR A 126 1.55 -0.18 -9.29
N PRO A 127 2.45 0.40 -8.47
CA PRO A 127 3.01 -0.30 -7.32
C PRO A 127 1.96 -0.81 -6.34
N THR A 128 0.90 -0.05 -6.07
CA THR A 128 -0.19 -0.48 -5.21
C THR A 128 -0.86 -1.75 -5.73
N PHE A 129 -1.10 -1.82 -7.04
CA PHE A 129 -1.66 -3.01 -7.67
C PHE A 129 -0.69 -4.18 -7.65
N ILE A 130 0.62 -3.94 -7.88
CA ILE A 130 1.66 -4.97 -7.71
C ILE A 130 1.62 -5.54 -6.30
N VAL A 131 1.56 -4.70 -5.27
CA VAL A 131 1.58 -5.16 -3.88
C VAL A 131 0.30 -5.93 -3.53
N ALA A 132 -0.87 -5.34 -3.76
CA ALA A 132 -2.15 -5.89 -3.33
C ALA A 132 -2.55 -7.15 -4.10
N ASP A 133 -2.45 -7.12 -5.43
CA ASP A 133 -3.06 -8.13 -6.29
C ASP A 133 -2.07 -9.20 -6.76
N HIS A 134 -0.76 -8.96 -6.60
CA HIS A 134 0.27 -9.91 -7.05
C HIS A 134 1.24 -10.33 -5.94
N LEU A 135 1.94 -9.38 -5.32
CA LEU A 135 3.03 -9.67 -4.40
C LEU A 135 2.55 -10.24 -3.06
N ILE A 136 1.54 -9.65 -2.42
CA ILE A 136 0.99 -10.18 -1.17
C ILE A 136 0.48 -11.61 -1.36
N PRO A 137 -0.39 -11.93 -2.35
CA PRO A 137 -0.81 -13.30 -2.61
C PRO A 137 0.37 -14.24 -2.86
N TYR A 138 1.36 -13.79 -3.63
CA TYR A 138 2.56 -14.56 -3.93
C TYR A 138 3.38 -14.88 -2.66
N LEU A 139 3.64 -13.90 -1.80
CA LEU A 139 4.42 -14.06 -0.58
C LEU A 139 3.65 -14.84 0.51
N SER A 140 2.33 -14.73 0.53
CA SER A 140 1.44 -15.48 1.43
C SER A 140 1.32 -16.95 1.06
N MET A 141 1.65 -17.33 -0.18
CA MET A 141 1.53 -18.71 -0.64
C MET A 141 2.51 -19.59 0.15
N THR A 142 2.01 -20.59 0.87
CA THR A 142 2.84 -21.57 1.58
C THR A 142 3.23 -22.71 0.64
N LEU A 143 4.50 -23.11 0.67
CA LEU A 143 4.98 -24.25 -0.11
C LEU A 143 4.82 -25.57 0.65
N GLN A 144 4.78 -25.51 1.98
CA GLN A 144 4.56 -26.66 2.86
C GLN A 144 3.53 -26.30 3.94
N PRO A 145 2.71 -27.26 4.40
CA PRO A 145 1.61 -27.01 5.35
C PRO A 145 2.07 -26.42 6.68
N ASP A 146 3.27 -26.78 7.13
CA ASP A 146 3.79 -26.44 8.46
C ASP A 146 4.83 -25.31 8.44
N THR A 147 5.09 -24.70 7.28
CA THR A 147 6.05 -23.60 7.15
C THR A 147 5.33 -22.26 7.07
N PRO A 148 5.74 -21.25 7.87
CA PRO A 148 5.18 -19.92 7.75
C PRO A 148 5.45 -19.36 6.34
N SER A 149 4.49 -18.62 5.81
CA SER A 149 4.64 -17.96 4.51
C SER A 149 5.79 -16.94 4.54
N MET A 150 6.34 -16.58 3.38
CA MET A 150 7.42 -15.56 3.33
C MET A 150 6.94 -14.21 3.83
N LEU A 151 5.65 -13.91 3.63
CA LEU A 151 5.02 -12.71 4.18
C LEU A 151 5.01 -12.73 5.71
N GLU A 152 4.55 -13.82 6.32
CA GLU A 152 4.54 -13.98 7.78
C GLU A 152 5.95 -13.93 8.36
N GLN A 153 6.92 -14.60 7.72
CA GLN A 153 8.32 -14.53 8.13
C GLN A 153 8.86 -13.09 8.09
N THR A 154 8.58 -12.36 7.01
CA THR A 154 9.01 -10.96 6.85
C THR A 154 8.40 -10.06 7.92
N VAL A 155 7.09 -10.18 8.14
CA VAL A 155 6.36 -9.36 9.13
C VAL A 155 6.84 -9.69 10.55
N GLN A 156 6.97 -10.98 10.88
CA GLN A 156 7.43 -11.42 12.20
C GLN A 156 8.86 -10.96 12.48
N GLN A 157 9.78 -11.14 11.54
CA GLN A 157 11.17 -10.71 11.72
C GLN A 157 11.28 -9.19 11.86
N LEU A 158 10.53 -8.43 11.06
CA LEU A 158 10.56 -6.98 11.17
C LEU A 158 9.96 -6.50 12.51
N SER A 159 8.82 -7.08 12.92
CA SER A 159 8.21 -6.76 14.21
C SER A 159 9.16 -7.09 15.37
N ASN A 160 9.90 -8.19 15.30
CA ASN A 160 10.91 -8.55 16.31
C ASN A 160 12.07 -7.55 16.37
N VAL A 161 12.48 -6.97 15.24
CA VAL A 161 13.62 -6.03 15.17
C VAL A 161 13.22 -4.60 15.54
N THR A 162 12.03 -4.15 15.12
CA THR A 162 11.63 -2.74 15.23
C THR A 162 10.39 -2.49 16.08
N GLY A 163 9.69 -3.52 16.54
CA GLY A 163 8.44 -3.41 17.29
C GLY A 163 7.27 -2.84 16.49
N CYS A 164 7.33 -2.92 15.15
CA CYS A 164 6.30 -2.30 14.29
C CYS A 164 5.06 -3.18 14.14
N SER A 165 3.94 -2.55 13.77
CA SER A 165 2.71 -3.26 13.42
C SER A 165 2.79 -3.93 12.05
N ASP A 166 1.94 -4.93 11.81
CA ASP A 166 1.77 -5.55 10.49
C ASP A 166 1.42 -4.54 9.39
N ALA A 167 0.63 -3.52 9.73
CA ALA A 167 0.27 -2.46 8.80
C ALA A 167 1.50 -1.65 8.38
N ASP A 168 2.39 -1.34 9.32
CA ASP A 168 3.63 -0.61 9.03
C ASP A 168 4.63 -1.46 8.25
N ALA A 169 4.69 -2.76 8.53
CA ALA A 169 5.47 -3.70 7.74
C ALA A 169 4.99 -3.73 6.28
N ARG A 170 3.67 -3.84 6.04
CA ARG A 170 3.09 -3.84 4.69
C ARG A 170 3.31 -2.52 3.96
N ARG A 171 3.17 -1.38 4.64
CA ARG A 171 3.48 -0.05 4.07
C ARG A 171 4.96 0.05 3.70
N THR A 172 5.84 -0.47 4.55
CA THR A 172 7.29 -0.46 4.29
C THR A 172 7.65 -1.36 3.11
N LEU A 173 7.02 -2.54 3.00
CA LEU A 173 7.17 -3.42 1.83
C LEU A 173 6.67 -2.73 0.55
N LYS A 174 5.54 -2.01 0.60
CA LYS A 174 5.09 -1.19 -0.52
C LYS A 174 6.14 -0.15 -0.93
N ARG A 175 6.78 0.53 0.03
CA ARG A 175 7.86 1.49 -0.28
C ARG A 175 9.06 0.83 -0.97
N ILE A 176 9.38 -0.42 -0.63
CA ILE A 176 10.42 -1.20 -1.33
C ILE A 176 10.01 -1.45 -2.78
N VAL A 177 8.76 -1.85 -3.00
CA VAL A 177 8.19 -2.04 -4.35
C VAL A 177 8.15 -0.72 -5.14
N ASP A 178 7.72 0.38 -4.53
CA ASP A 178 7.70 1.72 -5.13
C ASP A 178 9.10 2.10 -5.63
N ASN A 179 10.13 1.86 -4.80
CA ASN A 179 11.52 2.14 -5.15
C ASN A 179 11.99 1.32 -6.37
N HIS A 180 11.76 0.00 -6.35
CA HIS A 180 12.08 -0.85 -7.49
C HIS A 180 11.30 -0.47 -8.75
N HIS A 181 10.01 -0.18 -8.63
CA HIS A 181 9.15 0.20 -9.74
C HIS A 181 9.64 1.49 -10.40
N ARG A 182 9.93 2.53 -9.62
CA ARG A 182 10.53 3.77 -10.13
C ARG A 182 11.89 3.51 -10.81
N GLY A 183 12.71 2.66 -10.21
CA GLY A 183 13.99 2.23 -10.79
C GLY A 183 13.81 1.60 -12.17
N PHE A 184 12.86 0.67 -12.32
CA PHE A 184 12.56 0.01 -13.59
C PHE A 184 11.79 0.90 -14.57
N LYS A 185 11.05 1.91 -14.12
CA LYS A 185 10.46 2.92 -15.01
C LYS A 185 11.52 3.80 -15.64
N ARG A 186 12.58 4.17 -14.88
CA ARG A 186 13.71 4.94 -15.39
C ARG A 186 14.63 4.09 -16.27
N LYS A 187 14.88 2.84 -15.87
CA LYS A 187 15.69 1.88 -16.61
C LYS A 187 14.93 0.56 -16.76
N PRO A 188 14.14 0.40 -17.84
CA PRO A 188 13.35 -0.80 -18.09
C PRO A 188 14.20 -2.06 -18.02
N ALA A 189 13.72 -3.06 -17.27
CA ALA A 189 14.29 -4.40 -17.32
C ALA A 189 14.02 -5.01 -18.70
N THR A 190 14.99 -5.75 -19.22
CA THR A 190 14.76 -6.65 -20.36
C THR A 190 14.29 -8.01 -19.86
N ILE A 191 13.63 -8.80 -20.72
CA ILE A 191 13.24 -10.18 -20.39
C ILE A 191 14.47 -11.03 -20.01
N GLU A 192 15.63 -10.72 -20.59
CA GLU A 192 16.90 -11.40 -20.32
C GLU A 192 17.41 -11.17 -18.89
N ALA A 193 17.05 -10.04 -18.27
CA ALA A 193 17.42 -9.75 -16.89
C ALA A 193 16.61 -10.55 -15.86
N ILE A 194 15.53 -11.22 -16.28
CA ILE A 194 14.70 -12.07 -15.41
C ILE A 194 15.33 -13.47 -15.33
N PRO A 195 15.63 -13.98 -14.11
CA PRO A 195 16.09 -15.34 -13.91
C PRO A 195 15.17 -16.35 -14.59
N ASN A 196 15.75 -17.36 -15.25
CA ASN A 196 14.98 -18.35 -16.01
C ASN A 196 13.92 -19.05 -15.14
N SER A 197 14.28 -19.37 -13.90
CA SER A 197 13.40 -19.93 -12.87
C SER A 197 12.16 -19.08 -12.58
N MET A 198 12.21 -17.76 -12.79
CA MET A 198 11.09 -16.84 -12.54
C MET A 198 10.27 -16.48 -13.79
N ARG A 199 10.72 -16.84 -15.00
CA ARG A 199 10.04 -16.42 -16.24
C ARG A 199 8.60 -16.91 -16.37
N HIS A 200 8.27 -18.06 -15.77
CA HIS A 200 6.91 -18.58 -15.71
C HIS A 200 5.93 -17.64 -14.99
N LEU A 201 6.42 -16.73 -14.15
CA LEU A 201 5.58 -15.74 -13.48
C LEU A 201 5.01 -14.70 -14.45
N ILE A 202 5.66 -14.46 -15.60
CA ILE A 202 5.16 -13.53 -16.62
C ILE A 202 3.79 -13.97 -17.14
N SER A 203 3.62 -15.26 -17.47
CA SER A 203 2.33 -15.77 -17.94
C SER A 203 1.27 -15.72 -16.84
N ARG A 204 1.62 -16.07 -15.60
CA ARG A 204 0.70 -16.00 -14.45
C ARG A 204 0.22 -14.58 -14.18
N VAL A 205 1.13 -13.60 -14.17
CA VAL A 205 0.76 -12.19 -13.94
C VAL A 205 -0.18 -11.73 -15.05
N ARG A 206 0.15 -11.98 -16.33
CA ARG A 206 -0.72 -11.59 -17.46
C ARG A 206 -2.13 -12.16 -17.36
N VAL A 207 -2.26 -13.46 -17.05
CA VAL A 207 -3.57 -14.12 -16.87
C VAL A 207 -4.34 -13.43 -15.74
N HIS A 208 -3.71 -13.26 -14.57
CA HIS A 208 -4.35 -12.61 -13.43
C HIS A 208 -4.76 -11.16 -13.71
N THR A 209 -3.93 -10.38 -14.44
CA THR A 209 -4.29 -9.01 -14.81
C THR A 209 -5.51 -9.00 -15.74
N SER A 210 -5.58 -9.93 -16.69
CA SER A 210 -6.71 -10.07 -17.61
C SER A 210 -7.99 -10.48 -16.88
N GLU A 211 -7.92 -11.48 -15.99
CA GLU A 211 -9.04 -11.93 -15.16
C GLU A 211 -9.56 -10.80 -14.25
N THR A 212 -8.64 -10.04 -13.65
CA THR A 212 -9.01 -8.90 -12.79
C THR A 212 -9.67 -7.80 -13.61
N ALA A 213 -9.18 -7.51 -14.82
CA ALA A 213 -9.79 -6.54 -15.72
C ALA A 213 -11.20 -6.98 -16.15
N GLN A 214 -11.38 -8.25 -16.51
CA GLN A 214 -12.70 -8.82 -16.84
C GLN A 214 -13.67 -8.75 -15.65
N LYS A 215 -13.20 -9.10 -14.44
CA LYS A 215 -14.01 -9.03 -13.23
C LYS A 215 -14.45 -7.59 -12.93
N ARG A 216 -13.56 -6.61 -13.11
CA ARG A 216 -13.87 -5.18 -12.93
C ARG A 216 -14.89 -4.69 -13.96
N ALA A 217 -14.78 -5.10 -15.21
CA ALA A 217 -15.76 -4.77 -16.25
C ALA A 217 -17.16 -5.29 -15.88
N ARG A 218 -17.26 -6.57 -15.49
CA ARG A 218 -18.54 -7.18 -15.06
C ARG A 218 -19.17 -6.45 -13.87
N ILE A 219 -18.40 -6.10 -12.85
CA ILE A 219 -18.91 -5.37 -11.69
C ILE A 219 -19.41 -3.98 -12.11
N SER A 220 -18.74 -3.32 -13.05
CA SER A 220 -19.18 -2.03 -13.58
C SER A 220 -20.51 -2.16 -14.34
N ASP A 221 -20.62 -3.19 -15.19
CA ASP A 221 -21.85 -3.45 -15.94
C ASP A 221 -23.02 -3.80 -15.00
N ASP A 222 -22.78 -4.64 -13.98
CA ASP A 222 -23.78 -4.97 -12.96
C ASP A 222 -24.20 -3.73 -12.16
N ALA A 223 -23.27 -2.85 -11.82
CA ALA A 223 -23.56 -1.61 -11.10
C ALA A 223 -24.37 -0.61 -11.95
N LEU A 224 -24.06 -0.51 -13.24
CA LEU A 224 -24.82 0.30 -14.19
C LEU A 224 -26.22 -0.27 -14.41
N GLN A 225 -26.35 -1.60 -14.51
CA GLN A 225 -27.64 -2.27 -14.62
C GLN A 225 -28.49 -2.05 -13.37
N ALA A 226 -27.92 -2.26 -12.18
CA ALA A 226 -28.63 -2.03 -10.91
C ALA A 226 -29.05 -0.56 -10.71
N PHE A 227 -28.25 0.39 -11.22
CA PHE A 227 -28.62 1.80 -11.24
C PHE A 227 -29.77 2.08 -12.21
N SER A 228 -29.73 1.51 -13.42
CA SER A 228 -30.80 1.62 -14.41
C SER A 228 -32.12 1.04 -13.90
N ASP A 229 -32.08 -0.12 -13.25
CA ASP A 229 -33.28 -0.77 -12.69
C ASP A 229 -33.93 0.07 -11.58
N ARG A 230 -33.12 0.75 -10.75
CA ARG A 230 -33.60 1.69 -9.71
C ARG A 230 -34.24 2.94 -10.28
N LEU A 231 -33.76 3.45 -11.42
CA LEU A 231 -34.38 4.58 -12.11
C LEU A 231 -35.68 4.17 -12.81
N GLY A 232 -35.73 2.96 -13.38
CA GLY A 232 -36.93 2.40 -14.01
C GLY A 232 -38.08 2.13 -13.03
N SER A 233 -37.79 1.82 -11.76
CA SER A 233 -38.82 1.60 -10.74
C SER A 233 -39.42 2.88 -10.13
N ALA A 234 -38.92 4.07 -10.49
CA ALA A 234 -39.32 5.34 -9.89
C ALA A 234 -40.47 6.07 -10.61
N HIS A 235 -41.14 5.42 -11.58
CA HIS A 235 -42.39 5.94 -12.17
C HIS A 235 -43.61 5.26 -11.55
N PRO A 236 -44.22 5.82 -10.48
CA PRO A 236 -45.59 5.48 -10.15
C PRO A 236 -46.49 6.07 -11.23
N THR A 237 -47.23 5.20 -11.90
CA THR A 237 -48.41 5.55 -12.70
C THR A 237 -49.35 6.40 -11.84
N LEU A 238 -49.57 7.65 -12.26
CA LEU A 238 -50.70 8.47 -11.85
C LEU A 238 -52.00 7.91 -12.45
#